data_AF-F1TE96-F1
#
_entry.id   AF-F1TE96-F1
#
_cell.length_a   1.000
_cell.length_b   1.000
_cell.length_c   1.000
_cell.angle_alpha   90.00
_cell.angle_beta   90.00
_cell.angle_gamma   90.00
#
_symmetry.space_group_name_H-M   'P 1'
#
loop_
_entity.id
_entity.type
_entity.pdbx_description
1 polymer ?
#
loop_
_entity_poly.entity_id
_entity_poly.type
_entity_poly.pdbx_seq_one_letter_code
_entity_poly.pdbx_strand_id
1 'polypeptide(L)'
;MKGSDKHLRKTKVDKLNALGRLRENVGLKREDVESKVKALQSAELSCSISYLCKLEKLGTDKKPSLQLALELCKMYGCKLEDIYPDLKEKLREYQAS
;
A
#
# COMPACT_ATOMS: atom_id res chain seq x y z
N MET A 1 35.37 -20.04 -10.59
CA MET A 1 34.36 -19.62 -11.60
C MET A 1 33.00 -20.19 -11.20
N LYS A 2 32.01 -19.31 -10.99
CA LYS A 2 30.54 -19.51 -10.95
C LYS A 2 30.03 -18.24 -10.25
N GLY A 3 29.76 -17.16 -10.96
CA GLY A 3 28.71 -17.08 -11.97
C GLY A 3 27.53 -16.40 -11.29
N SER A 4 27.51 -15.07 -11.38
CA SER A 4 26.56 -14.17 -10.73
C SER A 4 25.13 -14.43 -11.21
N ASP A 5 24.28 -15.02 -10.36
CA ASP A 5 22.83 -15.05 -10.59
C ASP A 5 22.15 -14.01 -9.69
N LYS A 6 22.50 -12.74 -9.91
CA LYS A 6 21.61 -11.63 -9.52
C LYS A 6 20.47 -11.63 -10.52
N HIS A 7 19.53 -12.56 -10.34
CA HIS A 7 18.20 -12.46 -10.93
C HIS A 7 17.53 -11.24 -10.28
N LEU A 8 17.86 -10.05 -10.81
CA LEU A 8 17.04 -8.86 -10.73
C LEU A 8 15.68 -9.30 -11.27
N ARG A 9 14.79 -9.71 -10.36
CA ARG A 9 13.38 -9.92 -10.66
C ARG A 9 12.94 -8.65 -11.34
N LYS A 10 12.64 -8.75 -12.63
CA LYS A 10 12.08 -7.66 -13.45
C LYS A 10 10.87 -7.13 -12.69
N THR A 11 11.09 -6.05 -11.94
CA THR A 11 10.04 -5.36 -11.23
C THR A 11 9.08 -4.89 -12.31
N LYS A 12 7.84 -5.38 -12.28
CA LYS A 12 6.76 -4.83 -13.11
C LYS A 12 6.39 -3.45 -12.55
N VAL A 13 7.35 -2.51 -12.55
CA VAL A 13 7.22 -1.16 -12.00
C VAL A 13 6.07 -0.42 -12.70
N ASP A 14 5.80 -0.76 -13.97
CA ASP A 14 4.85 -0.06 -14.82
C ASP A 14 3.36 -0.21 -14.45
N LYS A 15 3.01 -1.02 -13.44
CA LYS A 15 1.59 -1.29 -13.11
C LYS A 15 1.16 -0.90 -11.70
N LEU A 16 2.04 -0.29 -10.91
CA LEU A 16 1.71 0.08 -9.52
C LEU A 16 1.35 1.56 -9.37
N ASN A 17 0.43 1.85 -8.46
CA ASN A 17 0.15 3.21 -7.98
C ASN A 17 1.14 3.60 -6.86
N ALA A 18 0.94 4.78 -6.26
CA ALA A 18 1.79 5.29 -5.18
C ALA A 18 1.88 4.31 -4.00
N LEU A 19 0.75 3.74 -3.59
CA LEU A 19 0.68 2.82 -2.46
C LEU A 19 1.42 1.50 -2.73
N GLY A 20 1.27 0.94 -3.94
CA GLY A 20 2.01 -0.25 -4.35
C GLY A 20 3.53 -0.03 -4.36
N ARG A 21 3.97 1.15 -4.81
CA ARG A 21 5.39 1.54 -4.76
C ARG A 21 5.90 1.68 -3.33
N LEU A 22 5.12 2.28 -2.43
CA LEU A 22 5.48 2.40 -1.01
C LEU A 22 5.72 1.02 -0.38
N ARG A 23 4.84 0.04 -0.65
CA ARG A 23 5.04 -1.35 -0.20
C ARG A 23 6.35 -1.96 -0.73
N GLU A 24 6.62 -1.80 -2.02
CA GLU A 24 7.85 -2.33 -2.63
C GLU A 24 9.12 -1.65 -2.08
N ASN A 25 9.06 -0.34 -1.81
CA ASN A 25 10.18 0.40 -1.24
C ASN A 25 10.58 -0.07 0.16
N VAL A 26 9.62 -0.50 0.97
CA VAL A 26 9.89 -1.12 2.29
C VAL A 26 10.17 -2.63 2.20
N GLY A 27 10.22 -3.19 1.00
CA GLY A 27 10.56 -4.60 0.76
C GLY A 27 9.50 -5.61 1.21
N LEU A 28 8.26 -5.18 1.47
CA LEU A 28 7.18 -6.06 1.91
C LEU A 28 6.52 -6.78 0.73
N LYS A 29 6.23 -8.07 0.87
CA LYS A 29 5.36 -8.79 -0.09
C LYS A 29 3.90 -8.65 0.31
N ARG A 30 2.97 -8.88 -0.62
CA ARG A 30 1.52 -8.77 -0.32
C ARG A 30 1.07 -9.85 0.66
N GLU A 31 1.70 -11.02 0.59
CA GLU A 31 1.51 -12.13 1.51
C GLU A 31 1.83 -11.70 2.95
N ASP A 32 2.94 -10.99 3.15
CA ASP A 32 3.35 -10.50 4.48
C ASP A 32 2.33 -9.49 5.04
N VAL A 33 1.79 -8.63 4.17
CA VAL A 33 0.76 -7.64 4.53
C VAL A 33 -0.54 -8.34 4.90
N GLU A 34 -1.00 -9.29 4.08
CA GLU A 34 -2.20 -10.09 4.38
C GLU A 34 -2.04 -10.82 5.73
N SER A 35 -0.91 -11.49 5.96
CA SER A 35 -0.65 -12.19 7.22
C SER A 35 -0.66 -11.26 8.43
N LYS A 36 -0.02 -10.08 8.32
CA LYS A 36 -0.03 -9.08 9.40
C LYS A 36 -1.44 -8.56 9.68
N VAL A 37 -2.21 -8.24 8.65
CA VAL A 37 -3.59 -7.75 8.83
C VAL A 37 -4.49 -8.83 9.43
N LYS A 38 -4.38 -10.09 8.95
CA LYS A 38 -5.10 -11.22 9.55
C LYS A 38 -4.74 -11.44 11.02
N ALA A 39 -3.48 -11.24 11.39
CA ALA A 39 -3.03 -11.38 12.77
C ALA A 39 -3.61 -10.32 13.73
N LEU A 40 -4.07 -9.17 13.23
CA LEU A 40 -4.75 -8.16 14.04
C LEU A 40 -6.14 -8.61 14.53
N GLN A 41 -6.65 -9.76 14.05
CA GLN A 41 -7.94 -10.36 14.43
C GLN A 41 -9.14 -9.40 14.42
N SER A 42 -9.06 -8.32 13.65
CA SER A 42 -10.15 -7.38 13.49
C SER A 42 -11.11 -7.90 12.42
N ALA A 43 -12.34 -8.20 12.82
CA ALA A 43 -13.39 -8.67 11.92
C ALA A 43 -13.71 -7.66 10.79
N GLU A 44 -13.39 -6.39 11.00
CA GLU A 44 -13.62 -5.31 10.04
C GLU A 44 -12.47 -5.12 9.04
N LEU A 45 -11.31 -5.75 9.30
CA LEU A 45 -10.13 -5.67 8.46
C LEU A 45 -10.02 -6.89 7.54
N SER A 46 -10.79 -6.86 6.45
CA SER A 46 -10.60 -7.79 5.33
C SER A 46 -9.52 -7.26 4.38
N CYS A 47 -8.41 -7.97 4.29
CA CYS A 47 -7.32 -7.66 3.38
C CYS A 47 -6.78 -8.94 2.75
N SER A 48 -7.18 -9.22 1.51
CA SER A 48 -6.63 -10.35 0.75
C SER A 48 -5.54 -9.93 -0.22
N ILE A 49 -4.67 -10.85 -0.64
CA ILE A 49 -3.66 -10.58 -1.69
C ILE A 49 -4.31 -10.03 -2.97
N SER A 50 -5.47 -10.59 -3.37
CA SER A 50 -6.23 -10.13 -4.54
C SER A 50 -6.75 -8.71 -4.35
N TYR A 51 -7.20 -8.38 -3.14
CA TYR A 51 -7.62 -7.03 -2.79
C TYR A 51 -6.46 -6.04 -2.85
N LEU A 52 -5.31 -6.38 -2.26
CA LEU A 52 -4.08 -5.57 -2.34
C LEU A 52 -3.63 -5.38 -3.79
N CYS A 53 -3.70 -6.41 -4.63
CA CYS A 53 -3.32 -6.33 -6.03
C CYS A 53 -4.21 -5.33 -6.81
N LYS A 54 -5.52 -5.33 -6.53
CA LYS A 54 -6.46 -4.35 -7.12
C LYS A 54 -6.17 -2.94 -6.62
N LEU A 55 -5.95 -2.81 -5.32
CA LEU A 55 -5.75 -1.55 -4.61
C LEU A 55 -4.40 -0.88 -4.91
N GLU A 56 -3.39 -1.66 -5.29
CA GLU A 56 -2.06 -1.16 -5.67
C GLU A 56 -1.90 -0.94 -7.18
N LYS A 57 -2.92 -1.27 -7.98
CA LYS A 57 -2.85 -1.13 -9.44
C LYS A 57 -2.93 0.34 -9.85
N LEU A 58 -2.10 0.75 -10.81
CA LEU A 58 -2.19 2.07 -11.42
C LEU A 58 -3.58 2.30 -12.05
N GLY A 59 -4.15 3.49 -11.86
CA GLY A 59 -5.49 3.84 -12.34
C GLY A 59 -6.63 3.21 -11.54
N THR A 60 -6.37 2.65 -10.35
CA THR A 60 -7.45 2.25 -9.45
C THR A 60 -7.96 3.45 -8.66
N ASP A 61 -9.28 3.63 -8.68
CA ASP A 61 -9.98 4.60 -7.84
C ASP A 61 -10.39 3.98 -6.49
N LYS A 62 -10.18 2.66 -6.34
CA LYS A 62 -10.55 1.94 -5.13
C LYS A 62 -9.62 2.31 -3.99
N LYS A 63 -10.20 2.85 -2.91
CA LYS A 63 -9.49 3.15 -1.67
C LYS A 63 -9.75 2.07 -0.61
N PRO A 64 -8.79 1.83 0.31
CA PRO A 64 -9.02 0.99 1.47
C PRO A 64 -10.07 1.61 2.41
N SER A 65 -10.53 0.86 3.42
CA SER A 65 -11.20 1.48 4.57
C SER A 65 -10.19 2.34 5.35
N LEU A 66 -10.67 3.35 6.09
CA LEU A 66 -9.80 4.22 6.87
C LEU A 66 -8.91 3.43 7.85
N GLN A 67 -9.50 2.46 8.54
CA GLN A 67 -8.77 1.62 9.48
C GLN A 67 -7.68 0.79 8.78
N LEU A 68 -7.98 0.19 7.62
CA LEU A 68 -6.97 -0.53 6.85
C LEU A 68 -5.88 0.43 6.37
N ALA A 69 -6.25 1.62 5.90
CA ALA A 69 -5.29 2.63 5.46
C ALA A 69 -4.30 3.02 6.57
N LEU A 70 -4.78 3.20 7.81
CA LEU A 70 -3.93 3.49 8.96
C LEU A 70 -2.94 2.35 9.24
N GLU A 71 -3.38 1.09 9.15
CA GLU A 71 -2.48 -0.06 9.30
C GLU A 71 -1.48 -0.17 8.15
N LEU A 72 -1.90 0.08 6.90
CA LEU A 72 -1.01 0.15 5.75
C LEU A 72 0.03 1.26 5.92
N CYS A 73 -0.36 2.45 6.40
CA CYS A 73 0.54 3.56 6.71
C CYS A 73 1.64 3.15 7.70
N LYS A 74 1.27 2.46 8.80
CA LYS A 74 2.22 1.95 9.79
C LYS A 74 3.19 0.93 9.17
N MET A 75 2.68 0.00 8.36
CA MET A 75 3.49 -1.04 7.74
C MET A 75 4.41 -0.51 6.63
N TYR A 76 3.94 0.47 5.86
CA TYR A 76 4.64 0.99 4.68
C TYR A 76 5.46 2.24 4.98
N GLY A 77 5.35 2.79 6.20
CA GLY A 77 6.04 4.00 6.60
C GLY A 77 5.55 5.25 5.86
N CYS A 78 4.26 5.32 5.53
CA CYS A 78 3.66 6.46 4.84
C CYS A 78 2.57 7.16 5.69
N LYS A 79 2.10 8.30 5.21
CA LYS A 79 1.00 9.06 5.82
C LYS A 79 -0.32 8.78 5.10
N LEU A 80 -1.42 9.06 5.79
CA LEU A 80 -2.76 8.88 5.22
C LEU A 80 -2.97 9.72 3.94
N GLU A 81 -2.34 10.90 3.88
CA GLU A 81 -2.33 11.79 2.70
C GLU A 81 -1.74 11.13 1.45
N ASP A 82 -0.80 10.18 1.62
CA ASP A 82 -0.20 9.44 0.50
C ASP A 82 -1.21 8.45 -0.13
N ILE A 83 -2.24 8.08 0.62
CA ILE A 83 -3.34 7.19 0.19
C ILE A 83 -4.56 8.00 -0.25
N TYR A 84 -4.87 9.09 0.48
CA TYR A 84 -5.98 10.00 0.23
C TYR A 84 -5.46 11.43 0.02
N PRO A 85 -4.98 11.77 -1.20
CA PRO A 85 -4.46 13.10 -1.49
C PRO A 85 -5.50 14.21 -1.28
N ASP A 86 -6.77 13.95 -1.58
CA ASP A 86 -7.88 14.90 -1.41
C ASP A 86 -8.10 15.27 0.07
N LEU A 87 -7.71 14.39 1.00
CA LEU A 87 -7.80 14.64 2.45
C LEU A 87 -6.85 15.77 2.85
N LYS A 88 -5.67 15.84 2.20
CA LYS A 88 -4.71 16.93 2.38
C LYS A 88 -5.23 18.26 1.84
N GLU A 89 -5.97 18.22 0.73
CA GLU A 89 -6.59 19.41 0.15
C GLU A 89 -7.68 19.96 1.07
N LYS A 90 -8.61 19.10 1.51
CA LYS A 90 -9.67 19.47 2.47
C LYS A 90 -9.12 19.99 3.80
N LEU A 91 -8.03 19.40 4.32
CA LEU A 91 -7.37 19.89 5.54
C LEU A 91 -6.78 21.29 5.34
N ARG A 92 -6.21 21.58 4.16
CA ARG A 92 -5.69 22.92 3.84
C ARG A 92 -6.80 23.95 3.71
N GLU A 93 -7.91 23.62 3.07
CA GLU A 93 -9.09 24.49 2.98
C GLU A 93 -9.63 24.83 4.37
N TYR A 94 -9.73 23.83 5.26
CA TYR A 94 -10.20 24.05 6.63
C TYR A 94 -9.25 24.92 7.46
N GLN A 95 -7.93 24.77 7.29
CA GLN A 95 -6.94 25.57 8.03
C GLN A 95 -6.78 27.00 7.49
N ALA A 96 -7.20 27.26 6.25
CA ALA A 96 -7.20 28.57 5.62
C ALA A 96 -8.51 29.35 5.83
N SER A 97 -9.51 28.72 6.45
CA SER A 97 -10.82 29.29 6.81
C SER A 97 -10.85 29.75 8.26
#